data_AF-A0A920HJC9-F1
#
_entry.id   AF-A0A920HJC9-F1
#
_cell.length_a   1.000
_cell.length_b   1.000
_cell.length_c   1.000
_cell.angle_alpha   90.00
_cell.angle_beta   90.00
_cell.angle_gamma   90.00
#
_symmetry.space_group_name_H-M   'P 1'
#
loop_
_entity.id
_entity.type
_entity.pdbx_description
1 polymer ?
#
loop_
_entity_poly.entity_id
_entity_poly.type
_entity_poly.pdbx_seq_one_letter_code
_entity_poly.pdbx_strand_id
1 'polypeptide(L)' 'MYKVFNMGHRMEIYIHPDYASDIIEISKSVGIDAKIIGEVLKSKRSYLFNQN' A
#
# COMPACT_ATOMS: atom_id res chain seq x y z
N MET A 1 -16.78 1.87 -6.61
CA MET A 1 -15.62 2.30 -7.42
C MET A 1 -14.39 1.43 -7.16
N TYR A 2 -13.93 1.27 -5.91
CA TYR A 2 -12.76 0.45 -5.52
C TYR A 2 -12.72 -1.02 -6.00
N LYS A 3 -13.87 -1.62 -6.35
CA LYS A 3 -13.91 -2.99 -6.91
C LYS A 3 -13.58 -3.05 -8.41
N VAL A 4 -13.70 -1.93 -9.12
CA VAL A 4 -13.60 -1.85 -10.59
C VAL A 4 -12.41 -1.00 -11.01
N PHE A 5 -12.15 0.08 -10.28
CA PHE A 5 -11.03 0.98 -10.53
C PHE A 5 -10.03 0.94 -9.39
N ASN A 6 -8.76 1.15 -9.72
CA ASN A 6 -7.63 1.10 -8.80
C ASN A 6 -7.45 2.36 -7.94
N MET A 7 -8.23 3.41 -8.22
CA MET A 7 -8.30 4.64 -7.43
C MET A 7 -6.94 5.33 -7.21
N GLY A 8 -6.03 5.26 -8.19
CA GLY A 8 -4.82 6.08 -8.23
C GLY A 8 -3.50 5.34 -7.99
N HIS A 9 -3.52 4.04 -7.68
CA HIS A 9 -2.32 3.20 -7.68
C HIS A 9 -2.70 1.76 -8.08
N ARG A 10 -1.82 1.05 -8.79
CA ARG A 10 -2.10 -0.31 -9.30
C ARG A 10 -1.21 -1.39 -8.67
N MET A 11 -0.25 -0.98 -7.85
CA MET A 11 0.71 -1.87 -7.22
C MET A 11 0.70 -1.62 -5.71
N GLU A 12 0.66 -2.70 -4.95
CA GLU A 12 0.77 -2.73 -3.50
C GLU A 12 1.90 -3.69 -3.13
N ILE A 13 2.73 -3.31 -2.16
CA ILE A 13 3.86 -4.13 -1.71
C ILE A 13 3.74 -4.30 -0.19
N TYR A 14 3.79 -5.56 0.27
CA TYR A 14 3.78 -5.90 1.69
C TYR A 14 5.22 -6.09 2.18
N ILE A 15 5.62 -5.29 3.17
CA ILE A 15 6.98 -5.29 3.72
C ILE A 15 6.97 -5.03 5.23
N HIS A 16 8.10 -5.29 5.88
CA HIS A 16 8.34 -4.80 7.23
C HIS A 16 8.43 -3.26 7.20
N PRO A 17 7.84 -2.54 8.17
CA PRO A 17 7.81 -1.07 8.19
C PRO A 17 9.20 -0.43 8.12
N ASP A 18 10.23 -1.09 8.65
CA ASP A 18 11.62 -0.59 8.63
C ASP A 18 12.17 -0.36 7.22
N TYR A 19 11.62 -1.06 6.21
CA TYR A 19 12.06 -0.90 4.81
C TYR A 19 11.21 0.10 4.02
N ALA A 20 10.17 0.68 4.62
CA ALA A 20 9.20 1.51 3.88
C ALA A 20 9.83 2.78 3.30
N SER A 21 10.71 3.43 4.05
CA SER A 21 11.41 4.65 3.60
C SER A 21 12.28 4.38 2.38
N ASP A 22 13.09 3.32 2.42
CA ASP A 22 14.02 2.95 1.35
C ASP A 22 13.26 2.65 0.05
N ILE A 23 12.15 1.91 0.14
CA ILE A 23 11.33 1.59 -1.04
C ILE A 23 10.69 2.85 -1.64
N ILE A 24 10.22 3.78 -0.80
CA ILE A 24 9.66 5.04 -1.28
C ILE A 24 10.73 5.87 -2.02
N GLU A 25 11.95 5.92 -1.48
CA GLU A 25 13.07 6.61 -2.12
C GLU A 25 13.47 5.98 -3.46
N ILE A 26 13.58 4.65 -3.51
CA ILE A 26 13.85 3.91 -4.75
C ILE A 26 12.75 4.18 -5.78
N SER A 27 11.48 4.11 -5.39
CA SER A 27 10.35 4.39 -6.26
C SER A 27 10.43 5.81 -6.85
N LYS A 28 10.77 6.79 -6.03
CA LYS A 28 10.95 8.18 -6.46
C LYS A 28 12.10 8.33 -7.46
N SER A 29 13.20 7.59 -7.29
CA SER A 29 14.34 7.61 -8.22
C SER A 29 14.00 7.12 -9.63
N VAL A 30 12.97 6.28 -9.76
CA VAL A 30 12.46 5.80 -11.06
C VAL A 30 11.23 6.59 -11.54
N GLY A 31 10.90 7.71 -10.88
CA GLY A 31 9.82 8.61 -11.28
C GLY A 31 8.42 8.11 -10.92
N ILE A 32 8.29 7.24 -9.91
CA ILE A 32 7.00 6.71 -9.44
C ILE A 32 6.77 7.16 -8.00
N ASP A 33 5.66 7.84 -7.74
CA ASP A 33 5.27 8.20 -6.37
C ASP A 33 4.79 6.97 -5.60
N ALA A 34 5.32 6.80 -4.39
CA ALA A 34 4.94 5.74 -3.47
C ALA A 34 4.60 6.31 -2.09
N LYS A 35 3.71 5.62 -1.38
CA LYS A 35 3.31 5.96 0.00
C LYS A 35 2.82 4.72 0.72
N ILE A 36 2.85 4.77 2.05
CA ILE A 36 2.21 3.77 2.90
C ILE A 36 0.69 4.01 2.82
N ILE A 37 -0.08 2.99 2.41
CA ILE A 37 -1.54 3.08 2.24
C ILE A 37 -2.34 2.26 3.26
N GLY A 38 -1.67 1.45 4.08
CA GLY A 38 -2.30 0.57 5.05
C GLY A 38 -1.31 -0.33 5.78
N GLU A 39 -1.84 -1.21 6.62
CA GLU A 39 -1.08 -2.17 7.42
C GLU A 39 -1.81 -3.53 7.48
N VAL A 40 -1.07 -4.59 7.77
CA VAL A 40 -1.62 -5.93 7.98
C VAL A 40 -1.70 -6.23 9.47
N LEU A 41 -2.90 -6.56 9.94
CA LEU A 41 -3.15 -6.91 11.33
C LEU A 41 -3.50 -8.40 11.45
N LYS A 42 -3.02 -9.04 12.53
CA LYS A 42 -3.41 -10.41 12.85
C LYS A 42 -4.92 -10.45 13.17
N SER A 43 -5.65 -11.30 12.46
CA SER A 43 -7.09 -11.45 12.66
C SER A 43 -7.50 -12.92 12.58
N LYS A 44 -8.62 -13.26 13.22
CA LYS A 44 -9.26 -14.58 13.09
C LYS A 44 -10.04 -14.74 11.77
N ARG A 45 -10.34 -13.62 11.10
CA ARG A 45 -11.11 -13.60 9.85
C ARG A 45 -10.55 -12.55 8.87
N SER A 46 -10.66 -12.82 7.58
CA SER A 46 -10.33 -11.86 6.53
C SER A 46 -11.34 -10.71 6.53
N TYR A 47 -10.85 -9.48 6.56
CA TYR A 47 -11.66 -8.28 6.51
C TYR A 47 -10.84 -7.13 5.93
N LEU A 48 -11.48 -6.31 5.09
CA LEU A 48 -10.90 -5.07 4.57
C LEU A 48 -11.65 -3.90 5.20
N PHE A 49 -10.94 -3.03 5.91
CA PHE A 49 -11.51 -1.81 6.45
C PHE A 49 -11.70 -0.80 5.32
N ASN A 50 -12.94 -0.43 5.02
CA ASN A 50 -13.21 0.72 4.16
C ASN A 50 -13.33 1.96 5.05
N GLN A 51 -12.45 2.95 4.87
CA GLN A 51 -12.71 4.29 5.38
C GLN A 51 -13.84 4.88 4.52
N ASN A 52 -14.99 5.13 5.15
CA ASN A 52 -16.09 5.87 4.52
C ASN A 52 -15.75 7.35 4.44
#